data_AF-I3YML8-F1
#
_entry.id   AF-I3YML8-F1
#
_cell.length_a   1.000
_cell.length_b   1.000
_cell.length_c   1.000
_cell.angle_alpha   90.00
_cell.angle_beta   90.00
_cell.angle_gamma   90.00
#
_symmetry.space_group_name_H-M   'P 1'
#
loop_
_entity.id
_entity.type
_entity.pdbx_description
1 polymer ?
#
loop_
_entity_poly.entity_id
_entity_poly.type
_entity_poly.pdbx_seq_one_letter_code
_entity_poly.pdbx_strand_id
1 'polypeptide(L)'
;MEDSTHIDSTKISLYVQQLEFTVRNLEATVARMKQECFDPQKFYGTAITVDACARMHNVCVETVREYVHAGFIPTHPDSTSRKILILTTDALLLDFKQLKRKYKELKLSI
;
A
#
# COMPACT_ATOMS: atom_id res chain seq x y z
N MET A 1 -0.82 50.21 25.93
CA MET A 1 -1.21 49.51 24.68
C MET A 1 0.06 48.84 24.20
N GLU A 2 0.16 47.52 24.34
CA GLU A 2 1.31 46.77 23.84
C GLU A 2 1.33 46.86 22.32
N ASP A 3 2.45 47.32 21.78
CA ASP A 3 2.67 47.54 20.37
C ASP A 3 2.71 46.19 19.66
N SER A 4 1.55 45.74 19.16
CA SER A 4 1.32 44.37 18.65
C SER A 4 1.92 44.10 17.27
N THR A 5 2.91 44.89 16.85
CA THR A 5 3.53 44.82 15.52
C THR A 5 5.05 44.61 15.54
N HIS A 6 5.66 44.29 16.69
CA HIS A 6 7.07 43.90 16.71
C HIS A 6 7.23 42.44 16.26
N ILE A 7 7.55 42.27 14.98
CA ILE A 7 7.96 40.99 14.40
C ILE A 7 9.24 40.51 15.11
N ASP A 8 9.11 39.47 15.92
CA ASP A 8 10.24 38.84 16.62
C ASP A 8 11.06 38.01 15.62
N SER A 9 12.03 38.65 14.99
CA SER A 9 12.94 38.06 14.00
C SER A 9 13.69 36.84 14.55
N THR A 10 13.94 36.79 15.85
CA THR A 10 14.62 35.65 16.50
C THR A 10 13.69 34.45 16.55
N LYS A 11 12.43 34.64 16.96
CA LYS A 11 11.42 33.57 16.92
C LYS A 11 11.18 33.06 15.50
N ILE A 12 11.14 33.95 14.51
CA ILE A 12 11.01 33.56 13.11
C ILE A 12 12.23 32.76 12.66
N SER A 13 13.44 33.22 12.97
CA SER A 13 14.68 32.51 12.62
C SER A 13 14.75 31.11 13.25
N LEU A 14 14.38 30.99 14.52
CA LEU A 14 14.35 29.69 15.22
C LEU A 14 13.31 28.75 14.60
N TYR A 15 12.13 29.27 14.26
CA TYR A 15 11.09 28.48 13.61
C TYR A 15 11.51 28.01 12.22
N VAL A 16 12.14 28.88 11.42
CA VAL A 16 12.68 28.53 10.09
C VAL A 16 13.77 27.46 10.22
N GLN A 17 14.71 27.59 11.15
CA GLN A 17 15.74 26.57 11.39
C GLN A 17 15.14 25.22 11.77
N GLN A 18 14.08 25.21 12.58
CA GLN A 18 13.40 23.97 12.96
C GLN A 18 12.64 23.33 11.80
N LEU A 19 12.02 24.15 10.94
CA LEU A 19 11.41 23.67 9.70
C LEU A 19 12.46 23.06 8.76
N GLU A 20 13.57 23.75 8.52
CA GLU A 20 14.67 23.25 7.67
C GLU A 20 15.23 21.93 8.19
N PHE A 21 15.42 21.80 9.51
CA PHE A 21 15.85 20.55 10.13
C PHE A 21 14.83 19.43 9.93
N THR A 22 13.54 19.73 10.10
CA THR A 22 12.46 18.76 9.92
C THR A 22 12.37 18.29 8.45
N VAL A 23 12.48 19.22 7.50
CA VAL A 23 12.50 18.91 6.06
C VAL A 23 13.66 17.99 5.73
N ARG A 24 14.88 18.29 6.19
CA ARG A 24 16.05 17.44 5.96
C ARG A 24 15.86 16.02 6.51
N ASN A 25 15.29 15.89 7.70
CA ASN A 25 15.02 14.58 8.30
C ASN A 25 13.95 13.80 7.52
N LEU A 26 12.90 14.47 7.05
CA LEU A 26 11.86 13.86 6.24
C LEU A 26 12.41 13.42 4.88
N GLU A 27 13.21 14.25 4.21
CA GLU A 27 13.87 13.92 2.95
C GLU A 27 14.78 12.69 3.11
N ALA A 28 15.59 12.64 4.17
CA ALA A 28 16.44 11.49 4.46
C ALA A 28 15.63 10.22 4.72
N THR A 29 14.52 10.33 5.46
CA THR A 29 13.63 9.19 5.74
C THR A 29 12.97 8.69 4.45
N VAL A 30 12.45 9.59 3.62
CA VAL A 30 11.84 9.24 2.33
C VAL A 30 12.86 8.62 1.39
N ALA A 31 14.10 9.13 1.34
CA ALA A 31 15.16 8.57 0.52
C ALA A 31 15.50 7.13 0.95
N ARG A 32 15.62 6.88 2.26
CA ARG A 32 15.84 5.54 2.81
C ARG A 32 14.67 4.60 2.48
N MET A 33 13.44 5.04 2.71
CA MET A 33 12.26 4.23 2.38
C MET A 33 12.18 3.90 0.89
N LYS A 34 12.52 4.84 0.01
CA LYS A 34 12.59 4.60 -1.44
C LYS A 34 13.64 3.56 -1.84
N GLN A 35 14.75 3.45 -1.12
CA GLN A 35 15.76 2.41 -1.35
C GLN A 35 15.28 1.02 -0.89
N GLU A 36 14.48 0.97 0.18
CA GLU A 36 13.93 -0.26 0.75
C GLU A 36 12.64 -0.73 0.04
N CYS A 37 11.95 0.15 -0.68
CA CYS A 37 10.76 -0.18 -1.46
C CYS A 37 11.11 -0.92 -2.77
N PHE A 38 10.33 -1.96 -3.08
CA PHE A 38 10.33 -2.58 -4.40
C PHE A 38 9.37 -1.83 -5.33
N ASP A 39 9.72 -1.76 -6.61
CA ASP A 39 8.83 -1.23 -7.65
C ASP A 39 7.93 -2.37 -8.17
N PRO A 40 6.61 -2.35 -7.92
CA PRO A 40 5.68 -3.39 -8.38
C PRO A 40 5.63 -3.50 -9.90
N GLN A 41 5.92 -2.42 -10.64
CA GLN A 41 5.86 -2.40 -12.11
C GLN A 41 6.89 -3.34 -12.74
N LYS A 42 7.99 -3.63 -12.04
CA LYS A 42 8.98 -4.63 -12.47
C LYS A 42 8.38 -6.03 -12.64
N PHE A 43 7.23 -6.30 -12.03
CA PHE A 43 6.55 -7.58 -12.07
C PHE A 43 5.31 -7.61 -12.98
N TYR A 44 5.09 -6.56 -13.78
CA TYR A 44 3.90 -6.45 -14.65
C TYR A 44 3.72 -7.64 -15.61
N GLY A 45 4.81 -8.21 -16.11
CA GLY A 45 4.77 -9.38 -16.99
C GLY A 45 4.71 -10.74 -16.27
N THR A 46 4.65 -10.76 -14.94
CA THR A 46 4.69 -12.00 -14.15
C THR A 46 3.32 -12.30 -13.56
N ALA A 47 2.91 -13.56 -13.64
CA ALA A 47 1.72 -14.05 -12.95
C ALA A 47 2.12 -15.10 -11.89
N ILE A 48 1.48 -15.04 -10.73
CA ILE A 48 1.65 -16.01 -9.65
C ILE A 48 0.40 -16.86 -9.46
N THR A 49 0.57 -18.03 -8.83
CA THR A 49 -0.55 -18.88 -8.45
C THR A 49 -1.22 -18.38 -7.18
N VAL A 50 -2.46 -18.82 -6.97
CA VAL A 50 -3.21 -18.57 -5.72
C VAL A 50 -2.43 -19.07 -4.49
N ASP A 51 -1.79 -20.24 -4.58
CA ASP A 51 -0.97 -20.79 -3.49
C ASP A 51 0.26 -19.93 -3.16
N ALA A 52 0.87 -19.31 -4.17
CA ALA A 52 1.97 -18.39 -3.97
C ALA A 52 1.49 -17.08 -3.33
N CYS A 53 0.36 -16.54 -3.79
CA CYS A 53 -0.29 -15.38 -3.20
C CYS A 53 -0.66 -15.61 -1.73
N ALA A 54 -1.25 -16.77 -1.43
CA ALA A 54 -1.62 -17.16 -0.07
C ALA A 54 -0.40 -17.23 0.87
N ARG A 55 0.70 -17.83 0.41
CA ARG A 55 1.96 -17.88 1.16
C ARG A 55 2.60 -16.51 1.36
N MET A 56 2.55 -15.65 0.35
CA MET A 56 3.09 -14.29 0.41
C MET A 56 2.40 -13.42 1.46
N HIS A 57 1.08 -13.60 1.60
CA HIS A 57 0.26 -12.81 2.53
C HIS A 57 -0.05 -13.50 3.85
N ASN A 58 0.48 -14.71 4.05
CA ASN A 58 0.20 -15.56 5.21
C ASN A 58 -1.32 -15.75 5.46
N VAL A 59 -2.06 -16.06 4.40
CA VAL A 59 -3.50 -16.32 4.41
C VAL A 59 -3.81 -17.71 3.87
N CYS A 60 -5.00 -18.22 4.19
CA CYS A 60 -5.45 -19.50 3.66
C CYS A 60 -5.72 -19.41 2.15
N VAL A 61 -5.36 -20.47 1.42
CA VAL A 61 -5.58 -20.58 -0.04
C VAL A 61 -7.07 -20.45 -0.38
N GLU A 62 -7.94 -21.03 0.44
CA GLU A 62 -9.40 -20.93 0.31
C GLU A 62 -9.88 -19.47 0.29
N THR A 63 -9.37 -18.64 1.21
CA THR A 63 -9.74 -17.23 1.31
C THR A 63 -9.35 -16.45 0.07
N VAL A 64 -8.17 -16.73 -0.49
CA VAL A 64 -7.75 -16.11 -1.74
C VAL A 64 -8.66 -16.55 -2.89
N ARG A 65 -9.04 -17.83 -2.97
CA ARG A 65 -10.00 -18.33 -3.96
C ARG A 65 -11.36 -17.67 -3.82
N GLU A 66 -11.88 -17.54 -2.61
CA GLU A 66 -13.15 -16.87 -2.33
C GLU A 66 -13.13 -15.41 -2.82
N TYR A 67 -12.06 -14.67 -2.55
CA TYR A 67 -11.94 -13.29 -3.00
C TYR A 67 -11.74 -13.16 -4.50
N VAL A 68 -11.08 -14.12 -5.14
CA VAL A 68 -11.04 -14.21 -6.61
C VAL A 68 -12.45 -14.46 -7.17
N HIS A 69 -13.17 -15.43 -6.62
CA HIS A 69 -14.53 -15.78 -7.09
C HIS A 69 -15.55 -14.66 -6.83
N ALA A 70 -15.40 -13.93 -5.73
CA ALA A 70 -16.20 -12.75 -5.43
C ALA A 70 -15.80 -11.50 -6.24
N GLY A 71 -14.80 -11.60 -7.13
CA GLY A 71 -14.38 -10.53 -8.03
C GLY A 71 -13.52 -9.44 -7.39
N PHE A 72 -13.03 -9.65 -6.17
CA PHE A 72 -12.18 -8.67 -5.49
C PHE A 72 -10.71 -8.76 -5.92
N ILE A 73 -10.28 -9.89 -6.47
CA ILE A 73 -8.92 -10.09 -6.98
C ILE A 73 -9.02 -10.39 -8.48
N PRO A 74 -8.41 -9.58 -9.36
CA PRO A 74 -8.44 -9.81 -10.79
C PRO A 74 -7.63 -11.06 -11.17
N THR A 75 -8.18 -11.84 -12.09
CA THR A 75 -7.51 -13.01 -12.67
C THR A 75 -6.74 -12.62 -13.93
N HIS A 76 -5.58 -13.24 -14.13
CA HIS A 76 -4.82 -13.07 -15.37
C HIS A 76 -5.56 -13.74 -16.55
N PRO A 77 -5.50 -13.19 -17.78
CA PRO A 77 -6.15 -13.78 -18.96
C PRO A 77 -5.79 -15.25 -19.23
N ASP A 78 -4.54 -15.64 -18.94
CA ASP A 78 -4.06 -17.03 -19.08
C ASP A 78 -4.57 -17.98 -17.98
N SER A 79 -5.41 -17.50 -17.07
CA SER A 79 -6.02 -18.35 -16.05
C SER A 79 -6.89 -19.41 -16.70
N THR A 80 -6.63 -20.66 -16.36
CA THR A 80 -7.44 -21.81 -16.80
C THR A 80 -8.30 -22.29 -15.64
N SER A 81 -9.42 -23.00 -15.91
CA SER A 81 -10.30 -23.57 -14.87
C SER A 81 -9.57 -24.43 -13.82
N ARG A 82 -8.42 -25.04 -14.19
CA ARG A 82 -7.56 -25.80 -13.26
C ARG A 82 -6.53 -24.96 -12.50
N LYS A 83 -6.10 -23.82 -13.04
CA LYS A 83 -5.01 -23.00 -12.48
C LYS A 83 -5.36 -21.53 -12.62
N ILE A 84 -5.77 -20.95 -11.49
CA ILE A 84 -6.03 -19.51 -11.37
C ILE A 84 -4.69 -18.80 -11.21
N LEU A 85 -4.45 -17.83 -12.08
CA LEU A 85 -3.27 -16.98 -12.07
C LEU A 85 -3.70 -15.56 -11.70
N ILE A 86 -2.88 -14.92 -10.88
CA ILE A 86 -3.07 -13.53 -10.44
C ILE A 86 -1.86 -12.74 -10.90
N LEU A 87 -2.06 -11.52 -11.40
CA LEU A 87 -0.96 -10.62 -11.71
C LEU A 87 -0.12 -10.38 -10.46
N THR A 88 1.19 -10.51 -10.60
CA THR A 88 2.11 -10.38 -9.46
C THR A 88 2.04 -8.97 -8.87
N THR A 89 1.90 -7.94 -9.73
CA THR A 89 1.71 -6.55 -9.32
C THR A 89 0.50 -6.38 -8.42
N ASP A 90 -0.64 -6.93 -8.84
CA ASP A 90 -1.88 -6.85 -8.06
C ASP A 90 -1.72 -7.61 -6.76
N ALA A 91 -1.18 -8.83 -6.82
CA ALA A 91 -0.94 -9.65 -5.65
C ALA A 91 -0.03 -8.94 -4.62
N LEU A 92 1.02 -8.24 -5.03
CA LEU A 92 1.91 -7.49 -4.13
C LEU A 92 1.22 -6.29 -3.46
N LEU A 93 0.24 -5.69 -4.15
CA LEU A 93 -0.51 -4.53 -3.66
C LEU A 93 -1.78 -4.92 -2.87
N LEU A 94 -2.11 -6.22 -2.76
CA LEU A 94 -3.28 -6.68 -2.03
C LEU A 94 -3.16 -6.40 -0.53
N ASP A 95 -4.17 -5.71 0.02
CA ASP A 95 -4.38 -5.60 1.46
C ASP A 95 -5.57 -6.46 1.90
N PHE A 96 -5.27 -7.63 2.45
CA PHE A 96 -6.27 -8.58 2.95
C PHE A 96 -7.12 -8.03 4.10
N LYS A 97 -6.64 -7.03 4.87
CA LYS A 97 -7.45 -6.41 5.93
C LYS A 97 -8.58 -5.59 5.34
N GLN A 98 -8.32 -4.86 4.25
CA GLN A 98 -9.34 -4.09 3.54
C GLN A 98 -10.31 -5.01 2.80
N LEU A 99 -9.80 -6.04 2.13
CA LEU A 99 -10.63 -7.05 1.46
C LEU A 99 -11.61 -7.71 2.42
N LYS A 100 -11.16 -8.07 3.63
CA LYS A 100 -12.03 -8.66 4.66
C LYS A 100 -13.15 -7.72 5.10
N ARG A 101 -12.91 -6.40 5.17
CA ARG A 101 -13.95 -5.40 5.50
C ARG A 101 -14.98 -5.31 4.39
N LYS A 102 -14.53 -5.12 3.14
CA LYS A 102 -15.41 -5.06 1.96
C LYS A 102 -16.25 -6.33 1.80
N TYR A 103 -15.65 -7.50 2.03
CA TYR A 103 -16.35 -8.78 1.97
C TYR A 103 -17.41 -8.94 3.06
N LYS A 104 -17.14 -8.44 4.28
CA LYS A 104 -18.15 -8.40 5.36
C LYS A 104 -19.30 -7.48 5.02
N GLU A 105 -19.01 -6.29 4.51
CA GLU A 105 -20.04 -5.32 4.07
C GLU A 105 -20.93 -5.93 2.98
N LEU A 106 -20.34 -6.60 1.98
CA LEU A 106 -21.08 -7.28 0.92
C LEU A 106 -22.01 -8.39 1.47
N LYS A 107 -21.53 -9.19 2.43
CA LYS A 107 -22.33 -10.24 3.09
C LYS A 107 -23.42 -9.70 4.02
N LEU A 108 -23.32 -8.45 4.47
CA LEU A 108 -24.33 -7.78 5.30
C LEU A 108 -25.40 -7.07 4.45
N SER A 109 -25.13 -6.83 3.16
CA SER A 109 -26.07 -6.23 2.21
C SER A 109 -26.89 -7.25 1.41
N ILE A 110 -26.67 -8.54 1.61
CA ILE A 110 -27.45 -9.66 1.05
C ILE A 110 -28.24 -10.29 2.20
#